data_AF-A0A0G4N9N1-F1
#
_entry.id   AF-A0A0G4N9N1-F1
#
_cell.length_a   1.000
_cell.length_b   1.000
_cell.length_c   1.000
_cell.angle_alpha   90.00
_cell.angle_beta   90.00
_cell.angle_gamma   90.00
#
_symmetry.space_group_name_H-M   'P 1'
#
loop_
_entity.id
_entity.type
_entity.pdbx_description
1 polymer ?
#
loop_
_entity_poly.entity_id
_entity_poly.type
_entity_poly.pdbx_seq_one_letter_code
_entity_poly.pdbx_strand_id
1 'polypeptide(L)'
;MTAKSHGLEEECQSILEATGLTEDQLTMPSIGEPLSPPKPVVPTYKANWPTKPTSQSIFETALNDPAGGALEDATAGVDEFGLVEAGDSTAKRNDNLIDADDDEDAAGWDMGDDVVPEVEGDFVGAVNFAPLKPRFLEVYRASKTYLPASAGLPPLVNYVRRTVEETDPRKVLPIVPRDLEFLATNDLQKGYDSMKTNKLEQGLKIFKGILHTILVNAVSSESEVAEAKKLITSASEYAVAMAVELGRRELGAPDVVSQNPELLKRSLELSAYFTIPKIEVPHRQLALLSAMQLAVKNKNYSSALSFANRIIANGGATKIIENAKRIKAQCERNPHDSIELEFDQFAEFEVCAASHTPIYSGTAYEECAFDGSKYHSKYKGSVCRVCEVCEIGKHGSGLKLFA
;
A
#
# COMPACT_ATOMS: atom_id res chain seq x y z
N MET A 1 60.44 5.91 -6.96
CA MET A 1 60.16 4.78 -6.04
C MET A 1 58.82 4.11 -6.34
N THR A 2 57.67 4.77 -6.12
CA THR A 2 56.33 4.24 -6.49
C THR A 2 56.20 3.98 -8.00
N ALA A 3 56.85 4.80 -8.84
CA ALA A 3 56.82 4.62 -10.29
C ALA A 3 57.55 3.33 -10.77
N LYS A 4 58.65 2.91 -10.11
CA LYS A 4 59.37 1.67 -10.47
C LYS A 4 58.58 0.42 -10.08
N SER A 5 57.86 0.44 -8.95
CA SER A 5 56.94 -0.65 -8.56
C SER A 5 55.70 -0.76 -9.47
N HIS A 6 55.40 0.28 -10.26
CA HIS A 6 54.29 0.29 -11.23
C HIS A 6 54.77 0.12 -12.69
N GLY A 7 56.05 -0.22 -12.91
CA GLY A 7 56.59 -0.52 -14.25
C GLY A 7 56.84 0.71 -15.15
N LEU A 8 56.84 1.92 -14.58
CA LEU A 8 57.12 3.16 -15.30
C LEU A 8 58.62 3.48 -15.25
N GLU A 9 59.41 2.63 -15.91
CA GLU A 9 60.87 2.69 -15.86
C GLU A 9 61.45 3.85 -16.68
N GLU A 10 60.86 4.17 -17.84
CA GLU A 10 61.31 5.26 -18.72
C GLU A 10 61.19 6.65 -18.06
N GLU A 11 60.09 6.90 -17.36
CA GLU A 11 59.90 8.18 -16.65
C GLU A 11 60.84 8.30 -15.45
N CYS A 12 61.11 7.19 -14.75
CA CYS A 12 62.09 7.19 -13.66
C CYS A 12 63.48 7.55 -14.17
N GLN A 13 63.86 7.04 -15.35
CA GLN A 13 65.16 7.29 -15.95
C GLN A 13 65.31 8.75 -16.39
N SER A 14 64.26 9.34 -16.97
CA SER A 14 64.24 10.77 -17.32
C SER A 14 64.39 11.69 -16.11
N ILE A 15 63.82 11.32 -14.96
CA ILE A 15 63.91 12.09 -13.71
C ILE A 15 65.30 11.94 -13.07
N LEU A 16 65.92 10.77 -13.16
CA LEU A 16 67.30 10.55 -12.71
C LEU A 16 68.30 11.39 -13.53
N GLU A 17 68.12 11.44 -14.85
CA GLU A 17 68.92 12.29 -15.73
C GLU A 17 68.74 13.79 -15.44
N ALA A 18 67.50 14.21 -15.15
CA ALA A 18 67.19 15.61 -14.82
C ALA A 18 67.73 16.06 -13.45
N THR A 19 67.94 15.14 -12.52
CA THR A 19 68.38 15.45 -11.14
C THR A 19 69.89 15.28 -10.93
N GLY A 20 70.60 14.63 -11.86
CA GLY A 20 72.06 14.51 -11.84
C GLY A 20 72.61 13.62 -10.71
N LEU A 21 71.77 12.78 -10.10
CA LEU A 21 72.19 11.79 -9.11
C LEU A 21 72.35 10.41 -9.76
N THR A 22 73.40 9.69 -9.40
CA THR A 22 73.61 8.29 -9.80
C THR A 22 72.90 7.33 -8.85
N GLU A 23 72.45 6.17 -9.36
CA GLU A 23 71.61 5.19 -8.65
C GLU A 23 72.22 4.65 -7.35
N ASP A 24 73.54 4.77 -7.17
CA ASP A 24 74.29 4.24 -6.02
C ASP A 24 74.16 5.07 -4.73
N GLN A 25 73.58 6.28 -4.78
CA GLN A 25 73.36 7.13 -3.59
C GLN A 25 72.00 6.89 -2.90
N LEU A 26 71.18 5.97 -3.42
CA LEU A 26 69.84 5.68 -2.91
C LEU A 26 69.82 4.36 -2.12
N THR A 27 69.78 4.44 -0.79
CA THR A 27 69.63 3.25 0.07
C THR A 27 68.19 2.72 0.00
N MET A 28 67.97 1.56 -0.63
CA MET A 28 66.66 0.92 -0.75
C MET A 28 66.44 -0.12 0.36
N PRO A 29 65.41 -0.01 1.23
CA PRO A 29 64.93 -1.15 2.02
C PRO A 29 64.10 -2.10 1.14
N SER A 30 64.15 -3.42 1.43
CA SER A 30 63.48 -4.44 0.60
C SER A 30 61.95 -4.28 0.63
N ILE A 31 61.37 -3.90 -0.50
CA ILE A 31 59.93 -3.79 -0.69
C ILE A 31 59.38 -5.18 -1.02
N GLY A 32 58.41 -5.65 -0.22
CA GLY A 32 57.67 -6.89 -0.45
C GLY A 32 56.72 -6.78 -1.65
N GLU A 33 56.31 -7.93 -2.18
CA GLU A 33 55.44 -8.04 -3.36
C GLU A 33 54.12 -7.26 -3.18
N PRO A 34 53.61 -6.65 -4.27
CA PRO A 34 52.34 -5.93 -4.22
C PRO A 34 51.18 -6.88 -3.90
N LEU A 35 50.39 -6.53 -2.89
CA LEU A 35 49.16 -7.24 -2.55
C LEU A 35 48.19 -7.22 -3.74
N SER A 36 47.87 -8.41 -4.26
CA SER A 36 46.83 -8.56 -5.29
C SER A 36 45.50 -8.04 -4.75
N PRO A 37 44.74 -7.24 -5.51
CA PRO A 37 43.38 -6.89 -5.12
C PRO A 37 42.54 -8.17 -4.96
N PRO A 38 41.62 -8.22 -3.98
CA PRO A 38 40.75 -9.38 -3.80
C PRO A 38 39.90 -9.58 -5.06
N LYS A 39 39.90 -10.80 -5.60
CA LYS A 39 39.09 -11.15 -6.75
C LYS A 39 37.62 -11.27 -6.32
N PRO A 40 36.68 -10.56 -6.96
CA PRO A 40 35.26 -10.73 -6.68
C PRO A 40 34.83 -12.15 -7.03
N VAL A 41 34.19 -12.85 -6.08
CA VAL A 41 33.70 -14.23 -6.24
C VAL A 41 32.64 -14.33 -7.35
N VAL A 42 31.91 -13.24 -7.62
CA VAL A 42 30.91 -13.17 -8.69
C VAL A 42 31.05 -11.84 -9.45
N PRO A 43 31.42 -11.85 -10.73
CA PRO A 43 31.50 -10.64 -11.54
C PRO A 43 30.10 -10.16 -11.95
N THR A 44 29.53 -9.22 -11.20
CA THR A 44 28.19 -8.65 -11.43
C THR A 44 28.07 -7.84 -12.73
N TYR A 45 29.17 -7.56 -13.43
CA TYR A 45 29.17 -6.88 -14.74
C TYR A 45 28.99 -7.82 -15.94
N LYS A 46 29.09 -9.15 -15.74
CA LYS A 46 28.90 -10.14 -16.82
C LYS A 46 27.46 -10.58 -17.01
N ALA A 47 26.60 -10.32 -16.03
CA ALA A 47 25.17 -10.61 -16.12
C ALA A 47 24.40 -9.46 -15.47
N ASN A 48 23.70 -8.68 -16.30
CA ASN A 48 22.60 -7.88 -15.81
C ASN A 48 21.56 -8.82 -15.19
N TRP A 49 20.87 -8.36 -14.14
CA TRP A 49 19.61 -8.95 -13.70
C TRP A 49 18.76 -9.29 -14.93
N PRO A 50 18.02 -10.42 -14.96
CA PRO A 50 17.13 -10.73 -16.09
C PRO A 50 16.12 -9.60 -16.20
N THR A 51 16.42 -8.67 -17.09
CA THR A 51 15.51 -7.62 -17.51
C THR A 51 14.64 -8.29 -18.56
N LYS A 52 13.31 -8.22 -18.40
CA LYS A 52 12.41 -8.64 -19.46
C LYS A 52 12.86 -7.91 -20.74
N PRO A 53 13.03 -8.60 -21.88
CA PRO A 53 13.30 -7.91 -23.12
C PRO A 53 12.19 -6.89 -23.29
N THR A 54 12.57 -5.61 -23.41
CA THR A 54 11.61 -4.58 -23.76
C THR A 54 11.14 -4.96 -25.15
N SER A 55 9.88 -5.38 -25.28
CA SER A 55 9.30 -5.63 -26.59
C SER A 55 9.42 -4.32 -27.35
N GLN A 56 10.19 -4.35 -28.43
CA GLN A 56 10.24 -3.21 -29.34
C GLN A 56 8.82 -2.94 -29.79
N SER A 57 8.37 -1.70 -29.60
CA SER A 57 7.11 -1.25 -30.16
C SER A 57 7.20 -1.37 -31.68
N ILE A 58 6.09 -1.69 -32.34
CA ILE A 58 5.98 -1.71 -33.82
C ILE A 58 6.49 -0.37 -34.41
N PHE A 59 6.41 0.72 -33.65
CA PHE A 59 6.99 2.02 -34.00
C PHE A 59 8.53 2.05 -34.00
N GLU A 60 9.21 1.33 -33.11
CA GLU A 60 10.68 1.24 -33.09
C GLU A 60 11.21 0.38 -34.23
N THR A 61 10.46 -0.64 -34.67
CA THR A 61 10.81 -1.46 -35.85
C THR A 61 10.70 -0.63 -37.14
N ALA A 62 9.72 0.26 -37.24
CA ALA A 62 9.57 1.17 -38.38
C ALA A 62 10.63 2.29 -38.41
N LEU A 63 11.17 2.70 -37.25
CA LEU A 63 12.18 3.76 -37.17
C LEU A 63 13.61 3.28 -37.44
N ASN A 64 13.89 2.00 -37.23
CA ASN A 64 15.23 1.41 -37.34
C ASN A 64 15.51 0.73 -38.68
N ASP A 65 14.57 0.76 -39.63
CA ASP A 65 14.78 0.26 -40.99
C ASP A 65 15.46 1.34 -41.85
N PRO A 66 16.73 1.16 -42.27
CA PRO A 66 17.43 2.15 -43.09
C PRO A 66 17.06 2.05 -44.59
N ALA A 67 16.16 1.13 -44.97
CA ALA A 67 15.67 1.00 -46.33
C ALA A 67 14.22 1.52 -46.42
N GLY A 68 14.05 2.80 -46.75
CA GLY A 68 12.74 3.37 -47.03
C GLY A 68 11.98 2.54 -48.08
N GLY A 69 10.88 1.93 -47.67
CA GLY A 69 10.05 1.04 -48.50
C GLY A 69 8.58 1.05 -48.10
N ALA A 70 7.88 2.10 -48.52
CA ALA A 70 6.46 2.21 -48.85
C ALA A 70 5.38 1.84 -47.80
N LEU A 71 4.82 2.90 -47.19
CA LEU A 71 3.39 3.05 -46.90
C LEU A 71 2.66 3.42 -48.20
N GLU A 72 2.01 2.47 -48.89
CA GLU A 72 0.91 2.64 -49.87
C GLU A 72 0.22 1.26 -49.97
N ASP A 73 -1.09 1.05 -50.00
CA ASP A 73 -2.28 1.86 -50.23
C ASP A 73 -3.50 1.03 -49.76
N ALA A 74 -4.51 1.68 -49.18
CA ALA A 74 -5.86 1.12 -49.09
C ALA A 74 -6.87 2.27 -49.00
N THR A 75 -7.10 2.93 -50.13
CA THR A 75 -8.35 3.66 -50.37
C THR A 75 -9.12 3.12 -51.59
N ALA A 76 -10.43 3.06 -51.38
CA ALA A 76 -11.53 2.43 -52.13
C ALA A 76 -11.66 2.65 -53.65
N GLY A 77 -12.29 1.66 -54.31
CA GLY A 77 -13.00 1.79 -55.59
C GLY A 77 -13.99 0.64 -55.80
N VAL A 78 -15.25 0.97 -56.13
CA VAL A 78 -16.44 0.11 -56.17
C VAL A 78 -16.86 -0.15 -57.63
N ASP A 79 -17.38 -1.36 -57.88
CA ASP A 79 -18.24 -1.86 -58.98
C ASP A 79 -17.91 -1.64 -60.48
N GLU A 80 -17.74 -2.74 -61.22
CA GLU A 80 -18.34 -2.91 -62.57
C GLU A 80 -18.66 -4.39 -62.90
N PHE A 81 -19.72 -4.55 -63.68
CA PHE A 81 -20.64 -5.66 -63.93
C PHE A 81 -20.14 -6.68 -64.97
N GLY A 82 -20.48 -7.98 -64.85
CA GLY A 82 -20.65 -8.86 -66.04
C GLY A 82 -20.26 -10.34 -65.98
N LEU A 83 -21.28 -11.19 -65.76
CA LEU A 83 -21.64 -12.40 -66.55
C LEU A 83 -20.87 -13.75 -66.39
N VAL A 84 -21.64 -14.78 -65.94
CA VAL A 84 -21.73 -16.24 -66.32
C VAL A 84 -20.46 -17.13 -66.29
N GLU A 85 -20.42 -18.44 -65.98
CA GLU A 85 -21.35 -19.56 -65.72
C GLU A 85 -20.47 -20.71 -65.10
N ALA A 86 -20.92 -21.43 -64.05
CA ALA A 86 -21.37 -22.84 -64.03
C ALA A 86 -20.31 -23.99 -63.98
N GLY A 87 -20.60 -24.99 -63.11
CA GLY A 87 -20.13 -26.39 -63.18
C GLY A 87 -19.07 -26.78 -62.13
N ASP A 88 -19.42 -27.26 -60.93
CA ASP A 88 -19.88 -28.61 -60.53
C ASP A 88 -18.76 -29.67 -60.34
N SER A 89 -18.93 -30.42 -59.24
CA SER A 89 -18.62 -31.84 -59.04
C SER A 89 -17.24 -32.32 -58.53
N THR A 90 -17.34 -32.92 -57.34
CA THR A 90 -16.87 -34.28 -56.98
C THR A 90 -15.50 -34.52 -56.36
N ALA A 91 -15.60 -35.07 -55.14
CA ALA A 91 -14.67 -35.89 -54.39
C ALA A 91 -13.93 -36.97 -55.19
N LYS A 92 -12.73 -37.34 -54.70
CA LYS A 92 -12.32 -38.76 -54.62
C LYS A 92 -11.21 -39.00 -53.59
N ARG A 93 -11.52 -39.94 -52.71
CA ARG A 93 -10.68 -40.72 -51.79
C ARG A 93 -9.92 -41.80 -52.57
N ASN A 94 -8.69 -42.11 -52.14
CA ASN A 94 -8.07 -43.45 -51.95
C ASN A 94 -6.55 -43.23 -51.79
N ASP A 95 -5.89 -43.56 -50.68
CA ASP A 95 -5.69 -44.83 -49.97
C ASP A 95 -4.43 -45.61 -50.42
N ASN A 96 -3.66 -46.01 -49.40
CA ASN A 96 -2.48 -46.90 -49.34
C ASN A 96 -1.10 -46.40 -49.79
N LEU A 97 -0.19 -46.21 -48.83
CA LEU A 97 0.87 -47.20 -48.59
C LEU A 97 1.46 -47.05 -47.17
N ILE A 98 1.40 -48.15 -46.42
CA ILE A 98 2.08 -48.38 -45.14
C ILE A 98 3.53 -48.75 -45.45
N ASP A 99 4.48 -48.06 -44.82
CA ASP A 99 5.72 -48.68 -44.35
C ASP A 99 5.99 -48.15 -42.94
N ALA A 100 6.14 -49.12 -42.05
CA ALA A 100 6.40 -48.93 -40.64
C ALA A 100 7.89 -48.77 -40.42
N ASP A 101 8.28 -47.76 -39.65
CA ASP A 101 9.40 -47.83 -38.74
C ASP A 101 9.08 -46.91 -37.54
N ASP A 102 9.42 -47.45 -36.37
CA ASP A 102 9.01 -47.06 -35.02
C ASP A 102 9.36 -45.62 -34.63
N ASP A 103 8.44 -44.96 -33.93
CA ASP A 103 8.73 -44.25 -32.67
C ASP A 103 7.40 -43.97 -31.93
N GLU A 104 7.25 -44.60 -30.77
CA GLU A 104 6.20 -44.35 -29.79
C GLU A 104 6.36 -42.94 -29.18
N ASP A 105 5.32 -42.10 -29.28
CA ASP A 105 4.66 -41.50 -28.10
C ASP A 105 3.56 -40.52 -28.53
N ALA A 106 2.32 -40.92 -28.26
CA ALA A 106 1.16 -40.05 -28.34
C ALA A 106 1.06 -39.18 -27.07
N ALA A 107 1.29 -37.88 -27.19
CA ALA A 107 0.81 -36.89 -26.24
C ALA A 107 0.83 -35.49 -26.86
N GLY A 108 -0.30 -35.08 -27.43
CA GLY A 108 -0.58 -33.67 -27.65
C GLY A 108 -0.78 -32.98 -26.31
N TRP A 109 0.16 -32.15 -25.88
CA TRP A 109 -0.01 -31.19 -24.80
C TRP A 109 0.68 -29.90 -25.23
N ASP A 110 -0.14 -29.03 -25.83
CA ASP A 110 -0.12 -27.57 -25.67
C ASP A 110 1.04 -27.08 -24.78
N MET A 111 2.15 -26.72 -25.42
CA MET A 111 3.31 -26.10 -24.77
C MET A 111 2.85 -24.74 -24.29
N GLY A 112 2.49 -24.73 -23.01
CA GLY A 112 1.83 -23.65 -22.32
C GLY A 112 2.40 -22.30 -22.72
N ASP A 113 1.46 -21.40 -23.04
CA ASP A 113 1.60 -19.99 -22.72
C ASP A 113 2.41 -19.88 -21.44
N ASP A 114 3.58 -19.26 -21.55
CA ASP A 114 4.34 -18.78 -20.42
C ASP A 114 3.36 -18.04 -19.53
N VAL A 115 2.95 -18.71 -18.44
CA VAL A 115 2.27 -18.09 -17.33
C VAL A 115 3.29 -17.11 -16.76
N VAL A 116 3.33 -15.93 -17.36
CA VAL A 116 3.39 -14.71 -16.58
C VAL A 116 2.34 -14.97 -15.51
N PRO A 117 2.68 -15.03 -14.21
CA PRO A 117 1.66 -14.82 -13.22
C PRO A 117 1.18 -13.39 -13.49
N GLU A 118 0.23 -13.28 -14.40
CA GLU A 118 -0.96 -12.50 -14.21
C GLU A 118 -1.24 -12.57 -12.72
N VAL A 119 -0.82 -11.50 -12.03
CA VAL A 119 -1.47 -11.08 -10.82
C VAL A 119 -2.87 -10.58 -11.22
N GLU A 120 -3.64 -11.43 -11.94
CA GLU A 120 -5.06 -11.31 -12.26
C GLU A 120 -5.89 -11.91 -11.13
N GLY A 121 -5.44 -11.68 -9.90
CA GLY A 121 -6.31 -11.66 -8.76
C GLY A 121 -6.15 -10.30 -8.15
N ASP A 122 -7.17 -9.44 -8.23
CA ASP A 122 -7.26 -8.26 -7.40
C ASP A 122 -7.17 -8.71 -5.93
N PHE A 123 -5.97 -8.68 -5.33
CA PHE A 123 -5.77 -9.16 -3.96
C PHE A 123 -6.59 -8.34 -2.96
N VAL A 124 -6.73 -7.05 -3.25
CA VAL A 124 -7.27 -6.07 -2.32
C VAL A 124 -8.32 -5.13 -2.98
N GLY A 125 -8.78 -5.42 -4.20
CA GLY A 125 -9.74 -4.54 -4.90
C GLY A 125 -9.22 -3.10 -5.05
N ALA A 126 -7.90 -2.94 -5.20
CA ALA A 126 -7.24 -1.64 -5.28
C ALA A 126 -7.46 -0.99 -6.64
N VAL A 127 -7.97 0.24 -6.66
CA VAL A 127 -8.26 1.01 -7.89
C VAL A 127 -7.48 2.32 -7.92
N ASN A 128 -7.20 2.92 -6.76
CA ASN A 128 -6.49 4.19 -6.67
C ASN A 128 -5.11 4.02 -6.01
N PHE A 129 -4.06 4.03 -6.82
CA PHE A 129 -2.68 3.89 -6.34
C PHE A 129 -1.99 5.23 -5.99
N ALA A 130 -2.64 6.37 -6.23
CA ALA A 130 -2.04 7.69 -5.98
C ALA A 130 -1.57 7.89 -4.51
N PRO A 131 -2.33 7.46 -3.47
CA PRO A 131 -1.90 7.59 -2.08
C PRO A 131 -0.69 6.72 -1.72
N LEU A 132 -0.41 5.65 -2.48
CA LEU A 132 0.70 4.73 -2.24
C LEU A 132 2.03 5.23 -2.81
N LYS A 133 2.02 6.25 -3.67
CA LYS A 133 3.23 6.84 -4.28
C LYS A 133 4.36 7.15 -3.27
N PRO A 134 4.14 7.86 -2.15
CA PRO A 134 5.21 8.12 -1.18
C PRO A 134 5.81 6.83 -0.61
N ARG A 135 4.97 5.83 -0.35
CA ARG A 135 5.41 4.52 0.16
C ARG A 135 6.20 3.74 -0.88
N PHE A 136 5.76 3.71 -2.13
CA PHE A 136 6.50 3.07 -3.22
C PHE A 136 7.86 3.72 -3.46
N LEU A 137 7.94 5.05 -3.42
CA LEU A 137 9.22 5.76 -3.56
C LEU A 137 10.16 5.51 -2.38
N GLU A 138 9.63 5.38 -1.16
CA GLU A 138 10.41 5.02 0.02
C GLU A 138 11.01 3.63 -0.11
N VAL A 139 10.19 2.62 -0.43
CA VAL A 139 10.66 1.23 -0.63
C VAL A 139 11.69 1.17 -1.76
N TYR A 140 11.42 1.85 -2.88
CA TYR A 140 12.33 1.93 -4.02
C TYR A 140 13.69 2.52 -3.63
N ARG A 141 13.71 3.61 -2.86
CA ARG A 141 14.96 4.24 -2.39
C ARG A 141 15.69 3.36 -1.37
N ALA A 142 14.98 2.72 -0.45
CA ALA A 142 15.56 1.88 0.60
C ALA A 142 16.21 0.60 0.03
N SER A 143 15.73 0.11 -1.11
CA SER A 143 16.23 -1.11 -1.74
C SER A 143 17.63 -0.99 -2.37
N LYS A 144 18.18 0.22 -2.53
CA LYS A 144 19.43 0.47 -3.26
C LYS A 144 20.46 1.20 -2.38
N THR A 145 21.65 0.64 -2.32
CA THR A 145 22.84 1.29 -1.74
C THR A 145 23.87 1.50 -2.84
N TYR A 146 24.70 2.54 -2.72
CA TYR A 146 25.68 2.91 -3.74
C TYR A 146 27.07 2.91 -3.12
N LEU A 147 27.99 2.15 -3.71
CA LEU A 147 29.37 2.06 -3.28
C LEU A 147 30.29 2.73 -4.31
N PRO A 148 30.93 3.87 -3.98
CA PRO A 148 31.91 4.49 -4.88
C PRO A 148 33.19 3.67 -4.88
N ALA A 149 33.49 2.99 -6.00
CA ALA A 149 34.68 2.15 -6.12
C ALA A 149 35.92 2.95 -6.57
N SER A 150 35.76 3.87 -7.53
CA SER A 150 36.86 4.69 -8.06
C SER A 150 36.40 6.10 -8.39
N ALA A 151 37.31 7.07 -8.28
CA ALA A 151 37.02 8.46 -8.60
C ALA A 151 36.81 8.63 -10.11
N GLY A 152 35.67 9.21 -10.51
CA GLY A 152 35.34 9.48 -11.92
C GLY A 152 34.52 8.40 -12.62
N LEU A 153 34.30 7.22 -12.01
CA LEU A 153 33.38 6.21 -12.53
C LEU A 153 32.05 6.18 -11.74
N PRO A 154 30.94 5.75 -12.37
CA PRO A 154 29.67 5.58 -11.69
C PRO A 154 29.78 4.63 -10.47
N PRO A 155 29.10 4.92 -9.36
CA PRO A 155 29.07 4.04 -8.19
C PRO A 155 28.45 2.66 -8.51
N LEU A 156 28.94 1.63 -7.85
CA LEU A 156 28.35 0.29 -7.92
C LEU A 156 27.02 0.28 -7.14
N VAL A 157 25.95 -0.19 -7.77
CA VAL A 157 24.64 -0.34 -7.13
C VAL A 157 24.56 -1.69 -6.44
N ASN A 158 24.32 -1.67 -5.13
CA ASN A 158 24.08 -2.85 -4.32
C ASN A 158 22.62 -2.89 -3.86
N TYR A 159 21.92 -3.98 -4.16
CA TYR A 159 20.52 -4.16 -3.84
C TYR A 159 20.37 -4.85 -2.48
N VAL A 160 19.72 -4.17 -1.54
CA VAL A 160 19.53 -4.66 -0.18
C VAL A 160 18.42 -5.72 -0.16
N ARG A 161 18.73 -6.87 0.41
CA ARG A 161 17.88 -8.07 0.43
C ARG A 161 17.36 -8.32 1.84
N ARG A 162 16.12 -8.82 1.96
CA ARG A 162 15.62 -9.34 3.25
C ARG A 162 16.12 -10.77 3.53
N THR A 163 16.31 -11.55 2.47
CA THR A 163 16.87 -12.91 2.53
C THR A 163 18.39 -12.85 2.38
N VAL A 164 19.11 -12.63 3.48
CA VAL A 164 20.58 -12.39 3.46
C VAL A 164 21.36 -13.67 3.14
N GLU A 165 20.86 -14.82 3.57
CA GLU A 165 21.54 -16.12 3.42
C GLU A 165 21.19 -16.84 2.11
N GLU A 166 20.17 -16.38 1.39
CA GLU A 166 19.71 -17.03 0.17
C GLU A 166 20.65 -16.73 -1.01
N THR A 167 21.13 -17.80 -1.63
CA THR A 167 22.11 -17.72 -2.72
C THR A 167 21.43 -17.85 -4.08
N ASP A 168 20.25 -18.46 -4.16
CA ASP A 168 19.47 -18.57 -5.40
C ASP A 168 18.88 -17.21 -5.80
N PRO A 169 19.27 -16.63 -6.95
CA PRO A 169 18.75 -15.34 -7.43
C PRO A 169 17.22 -15.29 -7.58
N ARG A 170 16.55 -16.44 -7.78
CA ARG A 170 15.10 -16.51 -7.96
C ARG A 170 14.32 -16.35 -6.65
N LYS A 171 14.96 -16.63 -5.51
CA LYS A 171 14.34 -16.56 -4.17
C LYS A 171 14.72 -15.29 -3.41
N VAL A 172 15.56 -14.45 -4.01
CA VAL A 172 15.99 -13.18 -3.42
C VAL A 172 14.85 -12.17 -3.41
N LEU A 173 14.58 -11.62 -2.23
CA LEU A 173 13.49 -10.67 -2.04
C LEU A 173 14.01 -9.31 -1.53
N PRO A 174 13.42 -8.19 -1.96
CA PRO A 174 13.86 -6.85 -1.55
C PRO A 174 13.55 -6.59 -0.07
N ILE A 175 14.34 -5.72 0.54
CA ILE A 175 14.03 -5.19 1.88
C ILE A 175 12.78 -4.30 1.82
N VAL A 176 11.89 -4.45 2.80
CA VAL A 176 10.76 -3.54 3.00
C VAL A 176 11.00 -2.74 4.27
N PRO A 177 11.16 -1.41 4.21
CA PRO A 177 11.33 -0.59 5.39
C PRO A 177 10.04 -0.51 6.22
N ARG A 178 10.19 -0.43 7.55
CA ARG A 178 9.10 -0.35 8.55
C ARG A 178 8.31 -1.65 8.70
N ASP A 179 8.86 -2.54 9.50
CA ASP A 179 8.24 -3.80 9.90
C ASP A 179 7.01 -3.57 10.80
N LEU A 180 6.22 -4.63 11.02
CA LEU A 180 5.01 -4.56 11.86
C LEU A 180 5.31 -4.07 13.28
N GLU A 181 6.44 -4.48 13.85
CA GLU A 181 6.87 -4.04 15.18
C GLU A 181 7.12 -2.53 15.24
N PHE A 182 7.71 -1.96 14.18
CA PHE A 182 7.91 -0.52 14.08
C PHE A 182 6.57 0.23 14.01
N LEU A 183 5.59 -0.29 13.25
CA LEU A 183 4.26 0.30 13.15
C LEU A 183 3.52 0.28 14.48
N ALA A 184 3.56 -0.84 15.21
CA ALA A 184 2.91 -0.99 16.50
C ALA A 184 3.54 -0.10 17.59
N THR A 185 4.87 -0.01 17.60
CA THR A 185 5.60 0.69 18.67
C THR A 185 5.69 2.21 18.43
N ASN A 186 5.84 2.65 17.17
CA ASN A 186 6.05 4.06 16.86
C ASN A 186 4.79 4.71 16.30
N ASP A 187 4.32 4.25 15.13
CA ASP A 187 3.30 5.00 14.38
C ASP A 187 1.92 4.89 15.04
N LEU A 188 1.57 3.73 15.60
CA LEU A 188 0.34 3.56 16.36
C LEU A 188 0.33 4.38 17.67
N GLN A 189 1.45 4.44 18.39
CA GLN A 189 1.57 5.30 19.58
C GLN A 189 1.43 6.79 19.23
N LYS A 190 2.06 7.25 18.13
CA LYS A 190 1.87 8.63 17.63
C LYS A 190 0.40 8.90 17.25
N GLY A 191 -0.29 7.91 16.68
CA GLY A 191 -1.73 7.99 16.40
C GLY A 191 -2.55 8.15 17.67
N TYR A 192 -2.24 7.39 18.72
CA TYR A 192 -2.87 7.48 20.04
C TYR A 192 -2.65 8.83 20.71
N ASP A 193 -1.42 9.34 20.67
CA ASP A 193 -1.10 10.66 21.23
C ASP A 193 -1.77 11.79 20.45
N SER A 194 -1.93 11.64 19.14
CA SER A 194 -2.69 12.60 18.32
C SER A 194 -4.17 12.64 18.73
N MET A 195 -4.76 11.50 19.09
CA MET A 195 -6.12 11.45 19.65
C MET A 195 -6.17 12.19 21.00
N LYS A 196 -5.30 11.82 21.95
CA LYS A 196 -5.26 12.43 23.30
C LYS A 196 -5.02 13.94 23.27
N THR A 197 -4.16 14.41 22.35
CA THR A 197 -3.81 15.83 22.18
C THR A 197 -4.79 16.59 21.28
N ASN A 198 -5.87 15.96 20.83
CA ASN A 198 -6.92 16.54 20.00
C ASN A 198 -6.46 17.03 18.60
N LYS A 199 -5.38 16.45 18.08
CA LYS A 199 -4.83 16.72 16.74
C LYS A 199 -5.35 15.70 15.72
N LEU A 200 -6.66 15.71 15.49
CA LEU A 200 -7.35 14.65 14.73
C LEU A 200 -6.95 14.57 13.26
N GLU A 201 -6.68 15.70 12.60
CA GLU A 201 -6.22 15.70 11.19
C GLU A 201 -4.87 15.01 11.01
N GLN A 202 -3.95 15.24 11.96
CA GLN A 202 -2.64 14.59 11.95
C GLN A 202 -2.77 13.10 12.27
N GLY A 203 -3.61 12.76 13.27
CA GLY A 203 -3.93 11.37 13.61
C GLY A 203 -4.51 10.60 12.43
N LEU A 204 -5.46 11.19 11.69
CA LEU A 204 -6.07 10.56 10.52
C LEU A 204 -5.02 10.26 9.43
N LYS A 205 -4.09 11.19 9.16
CA LYS A 205 -2.98 10.96 8.22
C LYS A 205 -2.07 9.83 8.68
N ILE A 206 -1.79 9.73 9.98
CA ILE A 206 -0.96 8.65 10.54
C ILE A 206 -1.65 7.29 10.37
N PHE A 207 -2.92 7.16 10.76
CA PHE A 207 -3.66 5.89 10.64
C PHE A 207 -3.82 5.47 9.17
N LYS A 208 -4.10 6.40 8.26
CA LYS A 208 -4.09 6.12 6.81
C LYS A 208 -2.71 5.67 6.33
N GLY A 209 -1.64 6.33 6.81
CA GLY A 209 -0.26 5.94 6.51
C GLY A 209 0.11 4.53 7.01
N ILE A 210 -0.42 4.12 8.17
CA ILE A 210 -0.27 2.75 8.69
C ILE A 210 -0.96 1.76 7.74
N LEU A 211 -2.21 2.03 7.34
CA LEU A 211 -2.95 1.21 6.37
C LEU A 211 -2.20 1.06 5.04
N HIS A 212 -1.70 2.17 4.48
CA HIS A 212 -0.89 2.17 3.25
C HIS A 212 0.43 1.43 3.40
N THR A 213 1.02 1.48 4.58
CA THR A 213 2.27 0.78 4.87
C THR A 213 2.05 -0.73 4.92
N ILE A 214 0.97 -1.19 5.57
CA ILE A 214 0.63 -2.60 5.69
C ILE A 214 0.29 -3.21 4.31
N LEU A 215 -0.35 -2.45 3.41
CA LEU A 215 -0.64 -2.90 2.03
C LEU A 215 0.61 -3.33 1.24
N VAL A 216 1.76 -2.71 1.52
CA VAL A 216 3.02 -2.93 0.81
C VAL A 216 4.00 -3.72 1.67
N ASN A 217 3.60 -4.10 2.89
CA ASN A 217 4.47 -4.83 3.78
C ASN A 217 4.46 -6.33 3.47
N ALA A 218 5.56 -6.99 3.79
CA ALA A 218 5.69 -8.44 3.62
C ALA A 218 6.14 -9.04 4.95
N VAL A 219 5.52 -10.15 5.30
CA VAL A 219 5.53 -10.74 6.64
C VAL A 219 6.21 -12.10 6.58
N SER A 220 6.82 -12.55 7.68
CA SER A 220 7.61 -13.80 7.71
C SER A 220 6.88 -14.99 8.32
N SER A 221 5.76 -14.78 9.02
CA SER A 221 5.00 -15.83 9.69
C SER A 221 3.49 -15.63 9.60
N GLU A 222 2.72 -16.72 9.66
CA GLU A 222 1.24 -16.65 9.69
C GLU A 222 0.71 -15.94 10.95
N SER A 223 1.43 -16.04 12.07
CA SER A 223 1.13 -15.30 13.30
C SER A 223 1.17 -13.78 13.11
N GLU A 224 2.19 -13.29 12.40
CA GLU A 224 2.31 -11.87 12.08
C GLU A 224 1.21 -11.41 11.10
N VAL A 225 0.67 -12.29 10.25
CA VAL A 225 -0.50 -11.97 9.40
C VAL A 225 -1.74 -11.70 10.25
N ALA A 226 -1.96 -12.49 11.30
CA ALA A 226 -3.06 -12.26 12.23
C ALA A 226 -2.90 -10.93 12.99
N GLU A 227 -1.67 -10.57 13.36
CA GLU A 227 -1.37 -9.27 13.99
C GLU A 227 -1.58 -8.10 13.02
N ALA A 228 -1.14 -8.23 11.77
CA ALA A 228 -1.37 -7.22 10.74
C ALA A 228 -2.88 -7.00 10.50
N LYS A 229 -3.70 -8.06 10.47
CA LYS A 229 -5.16 -7.94 10.38
C LYS A 229 -5.75 -7.18 11.58
N LYS A 230 -5.33 -7.49 12.81
CA LYS A 230 -5.75 -6.75 14.01
C LYS A 230 -5.35 -5.28 13.93
N LEU A 231 -4.15 -5.00 13.43
CA LEU A 231 -3.64 -3.63 13.25
C LEU A 231 -4.44 -2.86 12.21
N ILE A 232 -4.83 -3.51 11.10
CA ILE A 232 -5.72 -2.94 10.08
C ILE A 232 -7.07 -2.59 10.69
N THR A 233 -7.71 -3.52 11.41
CA THR A 233 -9.01 -3.27 12.07
C THR A 233 -8.91 -2.13 13.08
N SER A 234 -7.86 -2.09 13.90
CA SER A 234 -7.65 -0.98 14.83
C SER A 234 -7.50 0.34 14.07
N ALA A 235 -6.60 0.40 13.08
CA ALA A 235 -6.36 1.61 12.31
C ALA A 235 -7.61 2.11 11.54
N SER A 236 -8.44 1.21 11.01
CA SER A 236 -9.68 1.58 10.32
C SER A 236 -10.72 2.12 11.28
N GLU A 237 -10.92 1.50 12.45
CA GLU A 237 -11.81 1.99 13.51
C GLU A 237 -11.39 3.39 14.00
N TYR A 238 -10.10 3.63 14.23
CA TYR A 238 -9.58 4.95 14.58
C TYR A 238 -9.77 5.97 13.47
N ALA A 239 -9.54 5.59 12.21
CA ALA A 239 -9.72 6.48 11.07
C ALA A 239 -11.19 6.89 10.91
N VAL A 240 -12.14 5.95 11.05
CA VAL A 240 -13.58 6.24 11.02
C VAL A 240 -13.97 7.14 12.18
N ALA A 241 -13.51 6.83 13.41
CA ALA A 241 -13.80 7.64 14.59
C ALA A 241 -13.33 9.10 14.42
N MET A 242 -12.08 9.30 13.97
CA MET A 242 -11.53 10.63 13.73
C MET A 242 -12.25 11.35 12.59
N ALA A 243 -12.62 10.64 11.51
CA ALA A 243 -13.37 11.23 10.41
C ALA A 243 -14.77 11.72 10.84
N VAL A 244 -15.49 10.96 11.67
CA VAL A 244 -16.79 11.38 12.22
C VAL A 244 -16.67 12.66 13.05
N GLU A 245 -15.65 12.74 13.92
CA GLU A 245 -15.44 13.93 14.76
C GLU A 245 -14.92 15.13 13.96
N LEU A 246 -14.14 14.92 12.90
CA LEU A 246 -13.77 15.98 11.95
C LEU A 246 -15.00 16.48 11.17
N GLY A 247 -15.84 15.58 10.67
CA GLY A 247 -17.11 15.94 10.01
C GLY A 247 -18.04 16.74 10.93
N ARG A 248 -18.00 16.49 12.24
CA ARG A 248 -18.72 17.30 13.24
C ARG A 248 -18.15 18.72 13.36
N ARG A 249 -16.83 18.89 13.26
CA ARG A 249 -16.16 20.21 13.32
C ARG A 249 -16.37 21.01 12.04
N GLU A 250 -16.46 20.34 10.90
CA GLU A 250 -16.74 20.97 9.61
C GLU A 250 -18.14 21.61 9.55
N LEU A 251 -19.09 21.17 10.39
CA LEU A 251 -20.41 21.82 10.53
C LEU A 251 -20.35 23.28 11.00
N GLY A 252 -19.22 23.70 11.60
CA GLY A 252 -18.96 25.08 11.99
C GLY A 252 -18.81 25.29 13.50
N ALA A 253 -18.62 26.55 13.88
CA ALA A 253 -18.44 26.94 15.28
C ALA A 253 -19.71 26.64 16.11
N PRO A 254 -19.57 26.36 17.43
CA PRO A 254 -20.69 25.98 18.29
C PRO A 254 -21.87 26.97 18.24
N ASP A 255 -21.58 28.25 18.04
CA ASP A 255 -22.58 29.33 18.01
C ASP A 255 -23.44 29.29 16.75
N VAL A 256 -22.86 28.93 15.60
CA VAL A 256 -23.58 28.78 14.32
C VAL A 256 -24.44 27.51 14.34
N VAL A 257 -23.88 26.41 14.85
CA VAL A 257 -24.58 25.13 14.97
C VAL A 257 -25.77 25.25 15.92
N SER A 258 -25.66 26.04 16.99
CA SER A 258 -26.74 26.24 17.96
C SER A 258 -27.89 27.11 17.43
N GLN A 259 -27.64 27.91 16.38
CA GLN A 259 -28.68 28.74 15.74
C GLN A 259 -29.52 27.95 14.73
N ASN A 260 -28.98 26.86 14.16
CA ASN A 260 -29.66 26.08 13.14
C ASN A 260 -30.07 24.68 13.69
N PRO A 261 -31.37 24.41 13.91
CA PRO A 261 -31.84 23.17 14.52
C PRO A 261 -31.37 21.89 13.82
N GLU A 262 -31.28 21.90 12.48
CA GLU A 262 -30.84 20.73 11.70
C GLU A 262 -29.35 20.44 11.89
N LEU A 263 -28.51 21.48 11.90
CA LEU A 263 -27.07 21.35 12.16
C LEU A 263 -26.82 20.89 13.60
N LEU A 264 -27.61 21.39 14.55
CA LEU A 264 -27.54 20.97 15.95
C LEU A 264 -27.87 19.48 16.10
N LYS A 265 -28.97 19.03 15.47
CA LYS A 265 -29.36 17.61 15.44
C LYS A 265 -28.24 16.76 14.84
N ARG A 266 -27.70 17.18 13.69
CA ARG A 266 -26.59 16.47 13.03
C ARG A 266 -25.33 16.42 13.89
N SER A 267 -24.99 17.51 14.58
CA SER A 267 -23.85 17.53 15.51
C SER A 267 -24.04 16.58 16.69
N LEU A 268 -25.27 16.48 17.23
CA LEU A 268 -25.63 15.55 18.29
C LEU A 268 -25.50 14.10 17.82
N GLU A 269 -26.03 13.78 16.64
CA GLU A 269 -25.93 12.45 16.01
C GLU A 269 -24.47 12.04 15.78
N LEU A 270 -23.65 12.90 15.15
CA LEU A 270 -22.23 12.62 14.93
C LEU A 270 -21.47 12.40 16.25
N SER A 271 -21.79 13.18 17.29
CA SER A 271 -21.19 12.98 18.62
C SER A 271 -21.58 11.63 19.23
N ALA A 272 -22.80 11.16 18.99
CA ALA A 272 -23.27 9.85 19.43
C ALA A 272 -22.59 8.72 18.62
N TYR A 273 -22.49 8.85 17.30
CA TYR A 273 -21.81 7.88 16.44
C TYR A 273 -20.32 7.76 16.73
N PHE A 274 -19.66 8.84 17.18
CA PHE A 274 -18.26 8.80 17.62
C PHE A 274 -18.03 7.87 18.83
N THR A 275 -19.09 7.49 19.56
CA THR A 275 -19.01 6.57 20.70
C THR A 275 -19.10 5.08 20.34
N ILE A 276 -19.32 4.76 19.05
CA ILE A 276 -19.55 3.41 18.55
C ILE A 276 -18.27 2.69 18.12
N PRO A 277 -17.32 3.32 17.39
CA PRO A 277 -16.09 2.68 16.97
C PRO A 277 -15.33 1.99 18.11
N LYS A 278 -14.77 0.82 17.80
CA LYS A 278 -14.12 -0.08 18.77
C LYS A 278 -12.68 0.34 19.06
N ILE A 279 -12.52 1.55 19.61
CA ILE A 279 -11.23 2.11 20.02
C ILE A 279 -10.87 1.74 21.47
N GLU A 280 -9.60 1.96 21.83
CA GLU A 280 -9.07 1.71 23.18
C GLU A 280 -9.88 2.44 24.25
N VAL A 281 -10.01 1.81 25.43
CA VAL A 281 -10.87 2.31 26.52
C VAL A 281 -10.59 3.77 26.89
N PRO A 282 -9.33 4.23 27.07
CA PRO A 282 -9.05 5.62 27.42
C PRO A 282 -9.57 6.62 26.38
N HIS A 283 -9.50 6.24 25.11
CA HIS A 283 -9.93 7.08 23.99
C HIS A 283 -11.46 7.10 23.88
N ARG A 284 -12.09 5.94 24.05
CA ARG A 284 -13.55 5.80 24.09
C ARG A 284 -14.18 6.59 25.23
N GLN A 285 -13.52 6.67 26.38
CA GLN A 285 -13.99 7.50 27.51
C GLN A 285 -14.03 9.00 27.16
N LEU A 286 -13.03 9.51 26.42
CA LEU A 286 -13.01 10.90 25.98
C LEU A 286 -14.16 11.19 25.01
N ALA A 287 -14.42 10.27 24.08
CA ALA A 287 -15.55 10.35 23.14
C ALA A 287 -16.89 10.40 23.89
N LEU A 288 -17.12 9.45 24.81
CA LEU A 288 -18.34 9.39 25.61
C LEU A 288 -18.53 10.63 26.50
N LEU A 289 -17.45 11.16 27.09
CA LEU A 289 -17.52 12.37 27.91
C LEU A 289 -17.92 13.58 27.07
N SER A 290 -17.35 13.72 25.86
CA SER A 290 -17.71 14.79 24.94
C SER A 290 -19.17 14.70 24.50
N ALA A 291 -19.63 13.51 24.10
CA ALA A 291 -21.03 13.27 23.72
C ALA A 291 -22.00 13.55 24.88
N MET A 292 -21.67 13.10 26.10
CA MET A 292 -22.48 13.33 27.30
C MET A 292 -22.61 14.83 27.61
N GLN A 293 -21.51 15.59 27.57
CA GLN A 293 -21.55 17.03 27.84
C GLN A 293 -22.39 17.78 26.81
N LEU A 294 -22.27 17.40 25.53
CA LEU A 294 -23.02 18.00 24.43
C LEU A 294 -24.52 17.69 24.54
N ALA A 295 -24.87 16.44 24.87
CA ALA A 295 -26.26 16.03 25.09
C ALA A 295 -26.92 16.77 26.27
N VAL A 296 -26.22 16.89 27.41
CA VAL A 296 -26.73 17.63 28.58
C VAL A 296 -26.93 19.12 28.27
N LYS A 297 -26.00 19.74 27.52
CA LYS A 297 -26.10 21.15 27.12
C LYS A 297 -27.36 21.41 26.30
N ASN A 298 -27.73 20.47 25.44
CA ASN A 298 -28.90 20.55 24.56
C ASN A 298 -30.16 19.91 25.14
N LYS A 299 -30.20 19.63 26.45
CA LYS A 299 -31.38 19.05 27.15
C LYS A 299 -31.83 17.69 26.60
N ASN A 300 -30.90 16.89 26.07
CA ASN A 300 -31.13 15.49 25.72
C ASN A 300 -30.67 14.58 26.87
N TYR A 301 -31.50 14.49 27.91
CA TYR A 301 -31.15 13.83 29.16
C TYR A 301 -31.22 12.30 29.10
N SER A 302 -32.11 11.70 28.30
CA SER A 302 -32.18 10.25 28.13
C SER A 302 -30.96 9.73 27.39
N SER A 303 -30.60 10.38 26.28
CA SER A 303 -29.37 10.09 25.55
C SER A 303 -28.12 10.29 26.43
N ALA A 304 -28.04 11.37 27.21
CA ALA A 304 -26.93 11.62 28.15
C ALA A 304 -26.82 10.55 29.25
N LEU A 305 -27.96 10.05 29.76
CA LEU A 305 -28.00 8.98 30.76
C LEU A 305 -27.40 7.69 30.20
N SER A 306 -27.69 7.35 28.94
CA SER A 306 -27.11 6.18 28.28
C SER A 306 -25.58 6.27 28.19
N PHE A 307 -25.04 7.44 27.80
CA PHE A 307 -23.60 7.67 27.75
C PHE A 307 -22.96 7.60 29.14
N ALA A 308 -23.60 8.18 30.16
CA ALA A 308 -23.13 8.11 31.53
C ALA A 308 -23.05 6.66 32.04
N ASN A 309 -24.06 5.82 31.73
CA ASN A 309 -24.03 4.40 32.06
C ASN A 309 -22.90 3.66 31.34
N ARG A 310 -22.66 3.93 30.05
CA ARG A 310 -21.53 3.35 29.30
C ARG A 310 -20.18 3.77 29.86
N ILE A 311 -20.02 5.01 30.32
CA ILE A 311 -18.79 5.48 30.99
C ILE A 311 -18.54 4.70 32.28
N ILE A 312 -19.58 4.51 33.09
CA ILE A 312 -19.49 3.78 34.37
C ILE A 312 -19.17 2.30 34.12
N ALA A 313 -19.78 1.68 33.10
CA ALA A 313 -19.55 0.28 32.74
C ALA A 313 -18.14 0.02 32.18
N ASN A 314 -17.61 0.93 31.36
CA ASN A 314 -16.27 0.79 30.77
C ASN A 314 -15.15 0.91 31.81
N GLY A 315 -15.38 1.59 32.94
CA GLY A 315 -14.35 1.91 33.93
C GLY A 315 -13.28 2.87 33.38
N GLY A 316 -12.46 3.48 34.25
CA GLY A 316 -11.35 4.37 33.89
C GLY A 316 -11.09 5.48 34.92
N ALA A 317 -10.73 6.68 34.47
CA ALA A 317 -10.28 7.74 35.38
C ALA A 317 -11.37 8.17 36.39
N THR A 318 -11.01 8.24 37.68
CA THR A 318 -11.94 8.53 38.79
C THR A 318 -12.73 9.83 38.57
N LYS A 319 -12.06 10.89 38.11
CA LYS A 319 -12.68 12.19 37.79
C LYS A 319 -13.78 12.08 36.72
N ILE A 320 -13.56 11.25 35.69
CA ILE A 320 -14.53 11.04 34.60
C ILE A 320 -15.76 10.30 35.13
N ILE A 321 -15.53 9.26 35.96
CA ILE A 321 -16.59 8.46 36.56
C ILE A 321 -17.43 9.28 37.54
N GLU A 322 -16.80 10.09 38.40
CA GLU A 322 -17.51 10.97 39.33
C GLU A 322 -18.38 11.99 38.61
N ASN A 323 -17.86 12.57 37.52
CA ASN A 323 -18.65 13.48 36.70
C ASN A 323 -19.83 12.78 36.01
N ALA A 324 -19.62 11.58 35.47
CA ALA A 324 -20.67 10.77 34.88
C ALA A 324 -21.75 10.39 35.90
N LYS A 325 -21.38 10.03 37.15
CA LYS A 325 -22.34 9.76 38.24
C LYS A 325 -23.17 11.00 38.59
N ARG A 326 -22.55 12.18 38.65
CA ARG A 326 -23.25 13.45 38.91
C ARG A 326 -24.27 13.76 37.81
N ILE A 327 -23.85 13.65 36.55
CA ILE A 327 -24.71 13.89 35.39
C ILE A 327 -25.82 12.84 35.33
N LYS A 328 -25.53 11.57 35.60
CA LYS A 328 -26.54 10.50 35.69
C LYS A 328 -27.64 10.86 36.69
N ALA A 329 -27.28 11.24 37.91
CA ALA A 329 -28.26 11.63 38.93
C ALA A 329 -29.08 12.89 38.54
N GLN A 330 -28.51 13.77 37.72
CA GLN A 330 -29.23 14.92 37.16
C GLN A 330 -30.22 14.48 36.06
N CYS A 331 -29.80 13.60 35.15
CA CYS A 331 -30.60 13.14 34.02
C CYS A 331 -31.75 12.22 34.46
N GLU A 332 -31.55 11.40 35.50
CA GLU A 332 -32.59 10.53 36.08
C GLU A 332 -33.79 11.31 36.66
N ARG A 333 -33.59 12.57 37.06
CA ARG A 333 -34.67 13.42 37.57
C ARG A 333 -35.64 13.89 36.49
N ASN A 334 -35.20 13.95 35.23
CA ASN A 334 -36.02 14.34 34.09
C ASN A 334 -35.54 13.66 32.79
N PRO A 335 -35.86 12.36 32.60
CA PRO A 335 -35.38 11.57 31.47
C PRO A 335 -36.22 11.86 30.21
N HIS A 336 -36.06 13.06 29.66
CA HIS A 336 -36.69 13.47 28.42
C HIS A 336 -35.65 14.02 27.45
N ASP A 337 -35.78 13.68 26.17
CA ASP A 337 -34.95 14.22 25.09
C ASP A 337 -35.72 15.29 24.33
N SER A 338 -35.14 16.48 24.22
CA SER A 338 -35.76 17.62 23.55
C SER A 338 -35.64 17.56 22.03
N ILE A 339 -34.62 16.88 21.50
CA ILE A 339 -34.34 16.71 20.07
C ILE A 339 -34.33 15.22 19.77
N GLU A 340 -35.19 14.79 18.84
CA GLU A 340 -35.22 13.42 18.33
C GLU A 340 -33.99 13.16 17.45
N LEU A 341 -33.12 12.25 17.88
CA LEU A 341 -31.89 11.86 17.19
C LEU A 341 -32.10 10.53 16.46
N GLU A 342 -31.49 10.36 15.28
CA GLU A 342 -31.40 9.06 14.61
C GLU A 342 -30.32 8.18 15.28
N PHE A 343 -30.50 7.90 16.56
CA PHE A 343 -29.56 7.12 17.37
C PHE A 343 -30.33 6.19 18.29
N ASP A 344 -30.31 4.90 17.97
CA ASP A 344 -30.82 3.87 18.87
C ASP A 344 -29.68 3.37 19.78
N GLN A 345 -29.83 3.61 21.08
CA GLN A 345 -28.87 3.22 22.11
C GLN A 345 -28.89 1.71 22.42
N PHE A 346 -29.93 0.99 21.99
CA PHE A 346 -30.12 -0.44 22.25
C PHE A 346 -29.81 -1.31 21.02
N ALA A 347 -29.87 -0.73 19.83
CA ALA A 347 -29.51 -1.44 18.61
C ALA A 347 -27.99 -1.49 18.41
N GLU A 348 -27.50 -2.66 17.98
CA GLU A 348 -26.15 -2.77 17.42
C GLU A 348 -26.17 -2.29 15.98
N PHE A 349 -25.34 -1.30 15.68
CA PHE A 349 -25.17 -0.74 14.34
C PHE A 349 -23.72 -0.38 14.10
N GLU A 350 -23.37 -0.24 12.83
CA GLU A 350 -22.05 0.24 12.40
C GLU A 350 -22.16 1.59 11.71
N VAL A 351 -21.09 2.37 11.72
CA VAL A 351 -21.12 3.73 11.17
C VAL A 351 -20.63 3.69 9.73
N CYS A 352 -21.44 4.21 8.80
CA CYS A 352 -21.00 4.38 7.43
C CYS A 352 -19.81 5.35 7.36
N ALA A 353 -18.68 4.90 6.83
CA ALA A 353 -17.45 5.69 6.80
C ALA A 353 -17.48 6.89 5.82
N ALA A 354 -18.46 6.96 4.91
CA ALA A 354 -18.65 8.09 3.99
C ALA A 354 -19.72 9.08 4.45
N SER A 355 -20.93 8.62 4.77
CA SER A 355 -22.02 9.51 5.18
C SER A 355 -22.11 9.75 6.67
N HIS A 356 -21.35 9.04 7.51
CA HIS A 356 -21.41 9.14 8.97
C HIS A 356 -22.86 9.00 9.49
N THR A 357 -23.53 7.94 9.03
CA THR A 357 -24.90 7.56 9.38
C THR A 357 -24.89 6.09 9.81
N PRO A 358 -25.81 5.67 10.70
CA PRO A 358 -25.85 4.32 11.20
C PRO A 358 -26.28 3.34 10.10
N ILE A 359 -25.74 2.14 10.17
CA ILE A 359 -26.08 0.97 9.36
C ILE A 359 -26.57 -0.08 10.37
N TYR A 360 -27.89 -0.19 10.51
CA TYR A 360 -28.52 -1.12 11.44
C TYR A 360 -28.45 -2.56 10.92
N SER A 361 -28.49 -3.52 11.84
CA SER A 361 -28.51 -4.94 11.51
C SER A 361 -29.69 -5.27 10.58
N GLY A 362 -29.40 -5.96 9.47
CA GLY A 362 -30.38 -6.31 8.44
C GLY A 362 -30.50 -5.32 7.28
N THR A 363 -29.85 -4.15 7.34
CA THR A 363 -29.74 -3.26 6.18
C THR A 363 -28.64 -3.74 5.23
N ALA A 364 -28.85 -3.55 3.92
CA ALA A 364 -27.84 -3.87 2.92
C ALA A 364 -26.62 -2.94 3.10
N TYR A 365 -25.44 -3.54 3.23
CA TYR A 365 -24.18 -2.83 3.36
C TYR A 365 -23.15 -3.38 2.38
N GLU A 366 -22.18 -2.55 2.06
CA GLU A 366 -21.00 -2.92 1.28
C GLU A 366 -19.78 -2.67 2.16
N GLU A 367 -18.79 -3.55 2.09
CA GLU A 367 -17.56 -3.43 2.85
C GLU A 367 -16.35 -3.26 1.93
N CYS A 368 -15.32 -2.63 2.47
CA CYS A 368 -14.02 -2.56 1.81
C CYS A 368 -13.26 -3.87 2.08
N ALA A 369 -12.80 -4.53 1.01
CA ALA A 369 -12.06 -5.80 1.10
C ALA A 369 -10.74 -5.72 1.88
N PHE A 370 -10.22 -4.50 2.09
CA PHE A 370 -8.97 -4.28 2.83
C PHE A 370 -9.17 -3.93 4.29
N ASP A 371 -9.84 -2.80 4.55
CA ASP A 371 -9.89 -2.16 5.86
C ASP A 371 -11.11 -2.57 6.69
N GLY A 372 -12.06 -3.29 6.08
CA GLY A 372 -13.29 -3.76 6.72
C GLY A 372 -14.30 -2.66 7.02
N SER A 373 -14.09 -1.43 6.52
CA SER A 373 -15.01 -0.32 6.77
C SER A 373 -16.32 -0.54 6.03
N LYS A 374 -17.44 -0.31 6.71
CA LYS A 374 -18.78 -0.48 6.15
C LYS A 374 -19.33 0.80 5.53
N TYR A 375 -20.07 0.59 4.45
CA TYR A 375 -20.71 1.62 3.66
C TYR A 375 -22.14 1.24 3.32
N HIS A 376 -22.98 2.26 3.16
CA HIS A 376 -24.29 2.09 2.52
C HIS A 376 -24.11 1.65 1.06
N SER A 377 -25.03 0.84 0.55
CA SER A 377 -24.98 0.33 -0.84
C SER A 377 -24.92 1.42 -1.92
N LYS A 378 -25.36 2.65 -1.60
CA LYS A 378 -25.22 3.82 -2.49
C LYS A 378 -23.78 4.19 -2.84
N TYR A 379 -22.80 3.72 -2.05
CA TYR A 379 -21.38 3.99 -2.27
C TYR A 379 -20.65 2.84 -2.95
N LYS A 380 -21.36 1.79 -3.38
CA LYS A 380 -20.78 0.70 -4.16
C LYS A 380 -20.09 1.24 -5.42
N GLY A 381 -18.88 0.77 -5.69
CA GLY A 381 -18.09 1.22 -6.84
C GLY A 381 -17.36 2.55 -6.66
N SER A 382 -17.52 3.21 -5.51
CA SER A 382 -16.71 4.38 -5.18
C SER A 382 -15.45 4.00 -4.38
N VAL A 383 -14.44 4.87 -4.41
CA VAL A 383 -13.20 4.66 -3.66
C VAL A 383 -13.47 4.82 -2.16
N CYS A 384 -12.96 3.88 -1.36
CA CYS A 384 -13.04 3.88 0.09
C CYS A 384 -12.46 5.18 0.68
N ARG A 385 -13.18 5.83 1.60
CA ARG A 385 -12.75 7.09 2.24
C ARG A 385 -11.71 6.89 3.35
N VAL A 386 -11.58 5.65 3.83
CA VAL A 386 -10.65 5.25 4.88
C VAL A 386 -9.29 4.90 4.27
N CYS A 387 -9.19 3.82 3.48
CA CYS A 387 -7.91 3.49 2.85
C CYS A 387 -7.57 4.31 1.60
N GLU A 388 -8.53 4.99 0.93
CA GLU A 388 -8.31 5.78 -0.30
C GLU A 388 -7.77 4.99 -1.51
N VAL A 389 -7.62 3.67 -1.38
CA VAL A 389 -7.01 2.80 -2.39
C VAL A 389 -8.03 1.84 -2.99
N CYS A 390 -8.88 1.24 -2.16
CA CYS A 390 -9.76 0.14 -2.58
C CYS A 390 -11.14 0.64 -3.01
N GLU A 391 -11.77 -0.10 -3.91
CA GLU A 391 -13.15 0.11 -4.34
C GLU A 391 -14.13 -0.59 -3.37
N ILE A 392 -15.19 0.12 -3.00
CA ILE A 392 -16.20 -0.38 -2.06
C ILE A 392 -17.06 -1.47 -2.73
N GLY A 393 -17.15 -2.64 -2.09
CA GLY A 393 -17.94 -3.78 -2.57
C GLY A 393 -17.24 -4.65 -3.62
N LYS A 394 -15.97 -4.35 -3.95
CA LYS A 394 -15.16 -5.20 -4.83
C LYS A 394 -14.58 -6.36 -4.03
N HIS A 395 -14.91 -7.59 -4.44
CA HIS A 395 -14.33 -8.79 -3.83
C HIS A 395 -12.87 -8.95 -4.27
N GLY A 396 -11.98 -9.17 -3.29
CA GLY A 396 -10.60 -9.54 -3.55
C GLY A 396 -10.29 -10.95 -3.01
N SER A 397 -9.20 -11.55 -3.48
CA SER A 397 -8.74 -12.87 -3.00
C SER A 397 -8.23 -12.87 -1.55
N GLY A 398 -8.25 -11.70 -0.90
CA GLY A 398 -7.84 -11.48 0.49
C GLY A 398 -6.41 -10.97 0.58
N LEU A 399 -6.11 -10.29 1.70
CA LEU A 399 -4.79 -9.73 1.94
C LEU A 399 -3.72 -10.84 2.09
N LYS A 400 -2.83 -10.94 1.10
CA LYS A 400 -1.68 -11.85 1.10
C LYS A 400 -0.42 -11.10 1.54
N LEU A 401 -0.06 -11.22 2.81
CA LEU A 401 1.18 -10.64 3.37
C LEU A 401 2.32 -11.66 3.50
N PHE A 402 1.99 -12.95 3.49
CA PHE A 402 2.91 -14.07 3.64
C PHE A 402 2.97 -14.85 2.32
N ALA A 403 4.18 -15.15 1.86
CA ALA A 403 4.46 -15.86 0.61
C ALA A 403 5.60 -16.85 0.83
#